data_AF-A0A850GJ27-F1
#
_entry.id   AF-A0A850GJ27-F1
#
_cell.length_a   1.000
_cell.length_b   1.000
_cell.length_c   1.000
_cell.angle_alpha   90.00
_cell.angle_beta   90.00
_cell.angle_gamma   90.00
#
_symmetry.space_group_name_H-M   'P 1'
#
loop_
_entity.id
_entity.type
_entity.pdbx_description
1 polymer ?
#
loop_
_entity_poly.entity_id
_entity_poly.type
_entity_poly.pdbx_seq_one_letter_code
_entity_poly.pdbx_strand_id
1 'polypeptide(L)'
;MTFERSFTQSIIFSTPLLCAIAGCTTGGDGSTPFASGSAEDESGADENEDENEDEQTADEGSDSCGNGVVDAGEQCDFGDENDDSSPCTSICTINVCGDGFLYEGFEECDDGNESNTDACLATCKVAVCGDGFVQEGVEECDDGNDIETDSCTSVCTPGNCGDGELQEGEQCDDGNLDDSDECPTTCQLAFCGDGFLQEGVEECDDGNTASNDECISPYCVPATCGDGQLWEGVETCDDGNLDDSDDCPTSCEPATCGDGFVQAESEECDDGNDVDDDFCSLACTANGFFDDFETGDLSVLPWETSGSADWSVQSSQVQAGSFAARSGSITHSQSTNLEFSVDVPSGGVIRFWERVSSESGYDYLYFYIDDVQTGSWSGSGSWAQQQYDIDAGEHTFTWTYSKDSSLSSYEDAAYIDDIEVGLE
;
A
#
# COMPACT_ATOMS: atom_id res chain seq x y z
N MET A 1 3.14 -14.53 58.33
CA MET A 1 2.01 -13.61 58.06
C MET A 1 1.51 -14.02 56.70
N THR A 2 0.47 -14.84 56.70
CA THR A 2 -0.04 -15.54 55.51
C THR A 2 -1.46 -15.02 55.35
N PHE A 3 -1.73 -14.32 54.25
CA PHE A 3 -3.06 -13.80 53.93
C PHE A 3 -3.66 -14.69 52.85
N GLU A 4 -4.49 -15.64 53.25
CA GLU A 4 -5.39 -16.35 52.35
C GLU A 4 -6.57 -15.44 52.02
N ARG A 5 -6.79 -15.18 50.73
CA ARG A 5 -8.04 -14.58 50.23
C ARG A 5 -8.78 -15.62 49.40
N SER A 6 -9.88 -16.11 49.99
CA SER A 6 -10.90 -16.94 49.36
C SER A 6 -11.75 -16.06 48.44
N PHE A 7 -11.85 -16.43 47.17
CA PHE A 7 -12.84 -15.87 46.23
C PHE A 7 -13.84 -16.97 45.86
N THR A 8 -15.08 -16.77 46.31
CA THR A 8 -16.26 -17.55 45.95
C THR A 8 -16.74 -17.17 44.56
N GLN A 9 -16.76 -18.14 43.65
CA GLN A 9 -17.27 -18.03 42.29
C GLN A 9 -18.81 -18.10 42.31
N SER A 10 -19.48 -17.02 41.93
CA SER A 10 -20.93 -17.00 41.70
C SER A 10 -21.22 -17.27 40.23
N ILE A 11 -21.93 -18.36 39.97
CA ILE A 11 -22.44 -18.79 38.68
C ILE A 11 -23.68 -17.95 38.37
N ILE A 12 -23.64 -17.14 37.30
CA ILE A 12 -24.82 -16.47 36.74
C ILE A 12 -25.27 -17.27 35.52
N PHE A 13 -26.42 -17.94 35.66
CA PHE A 13 -27.21 -18.41 34.54
C PHE A 13 -27.90 -17.21 33.89
N SER A 14 -27.68 -16.98 32.59
CA SER A 14 -28.58 -16.16 31.78
C SER A 14 -29.04 -16.96 30.56
N THR A 15 -30.34 -17.01 30.39
CA THR A 15 -31.08 -17.72 29.33
C THR A 15 -31.23 -16.79 28.12
N PRO A 16 -31.22 -17.30 26.88
CA PRO A 16 -31.37 -16.46 25.71
C PRO A 16 -32.86 -16.12 25.49
N LEU A 17 -33.13 -14.83 25.28
CA LEU A 17 -34.44 -14.31 24.91
C LEU A 17 -34.62 -14.47 23.40
N LEU A 18 -35.45 -15.42 22.99
CA LEU A 18 -36.06 -15.46 21.66
C LEU A 18 -36.96 -14.22 21.50
N CYS A 19 -36.74 -13.43 20.46
CA CYS A 19 -37.79 -12.61 19.88
C CYS A 19 -37.80 -12.82 18.37
N ALA A 20 -38.87 -13.42 17.88
CA ALA A 20 -39.18 -13.54 16.47
C ALA A 20 -40.54 -12.90 16.22
N ILE A 21 -40.66 -12.43 14.98
CA ILE A 21 -41.85 -12.12 14.16
C ILE A 21 -42.60 -10.79 14.40
N ALA A 22 -42.46 -9.90 13.40
CA ALA A 22 -43.51 -9.49 12.45
C ALA A 22 -43.79 -7.99 12.36
N GLY A 23 -43.57 -7.43 11.16
CA GLY A 23 -44.50 -6.45 10.57
C GLY A 23 -43.85 -5.17 10.03
N CYS A 24 -43.50 -5.15 8.75
CA CYS A 24 -43.59 -3.92 7.98
C CYS A 24 -43.92 -4.23 6.50
N THR A 25 -45.05 -3.71 6.04
CA THR A 25 -45.43 -3.67 4.62
C THR A 25 -45.73 -2.24 4.22
N THR A 26 -45.12 -1.86 3.09
CA THR A 26 -45.57 -0.92 2.04
C THR A 26 -45.70 0.57 2.37
N GLY A 27 -44.78 1.36 1.77
CA GLY A 27 -45.09 2.15 0.58
C GLY A 27 -45.08 3.67 0.75
N GLY A 28 -44.38 4.37 -0.16
CA GLY A 28 -44.63 5.77 -0.48
C GLY A 28 -43.39 6.58 -0.82
N ASP A 29 -43.10 6.68 -2.12
CA ASP A 29 -42.04 7.49 -2.76
C ASP A 29 -42.13 9.01 -2.44
N GLY A 30 -40.99 9.70 -2.50
CA GLY A 30 -40.96 11.16 -2.48
C GLY A 30 -39.57 11.79 -2.46
N SER A 31 -38.68 11.42 -3.39
CA SER A 31 -37.43 12.15 -3.64
C SER A 31 -37.66 13.24 -4.69
N THR A 32 -37.31 14.49 -4.37
CA THR A 32 -37.13 15.57 -5.35
C THR A 32 -35.76 16.20 -5.18
N PRO A 33 -34.92 16.25 -6.22
CA PRO A 33 -33.88 17.26 -6.33
C PRO A 33 -34.32 18.36 -7.31
N PHE A 34 -34.23 19.61 -6.87
CA PHE A 34 -34.35 20.80 -7.71
C PHE A 34 -32.93 21.28 -8.03
N ALA A 35 -32.58 21.34 -9.31
CA ALA A 35 -31.46 22.13 -9.80
C ALA A 35 -31.71 22.63 -11.24
N SER A 36 -31.46 23.93 -11.39
CA SER A 36 -30.98 24.71 -12.54
C SER A 36 -31.80 24.85 -13.83
N GLY A 37 -31.81 26.10 -14.34
CA GLY A 37 -32.15 26.41 -15.73
C GLY A 37 -32.69 27.83 -15.95
N SER A 38 -31.79 28.77 -16.23
CA SER A 38 -32.07 30.18 -16.56
C SER A 38 -32.58 30.42 -17.99
N ALA A 39 -33.34 31.51 -18.12
CA ALA A 39 -33.41 32.53 -19.18
C ALA A 39 -33.89 32.23 -20.63
N GLU A 40 -34.76 33.15 -21.09
CA GLU A 40 -34.89 33.84 -22.42
C GLU A 40 -36.41 34.06 -22.72
N ASP A 41 -36.97 35.25 -22.48
CA ASP A 41 -37.01 36.50 -23.30
C ASP A 41 -38.01 36.48 -24.49
N GLU A 42 -38.52 37.68 -24.79
CA GLU A 42 -39.32 38.18 -25.93
C GLU A 42 -40.82 38.45 -25.65
N SER A 43 -41.12 39.72 -25.31
CA SER A 43 -42.41 40.34 -25.59
C SER A 43 -42.22 41.56 -26.49
N GLY A 44 -42.69 41.43 -27.73
CA GLY A 44 -42.73 42.47 -28.75
C GLY A 44 -44.01 43.30 -28.67
N ALA A 45 -43.83 44.61 -28.83
CA ALA A 45 -44.87 45.63 -28.90
C ALA A 45 -45.71 45.55 -30.19
N ASP A 46 -46.94 46.07 -30.14
CA ASP A 46 -47.55 46.71 -31.31
C ASP A 46 -48.50 47.83 -30.89
N GLU A 47 -48.41 48.92 -31.64
CA GLU A 47 -49.01 50.24 -31.46
C GLU A 47 -50.43 50.26 -32.06
N ASN A 48 -51.29 51.18 -31.61
CA ASN A 48 -52.03 52.07 -32.52
C ASN A 48 -52.85 53.15 -31.80
N GLU A 49 -52.82 54.30 -32.47
CA GLU A 49 -53.30 55.64 -32.15
C GLU A 49 -54.82 55.79 -32.29
N ASP A 50 -55.43 56.77 -31.60
CA ASP A 50 -56.29 57.77 -32.27
C ASP A 50 -56.71 58.93 -31.34
N GLU A 51 -56.77 60.11 -31.95
CA GLU A 51 -56.90 61.47 -31.43
C GLU A 51 -58.35 61.87 -31.04
N ASN A 52 -58.54 62.72 -30.02
CA ASN A 52 -58.99 64.13 -30.16
C ASN A 52 -59.44 64.79 -28.83
N GLU A 53 -59.29 66.10 -28.85
CA GLU A 53 -59.47 67.14 -27.83
C GLU A 53 -60.88 67.24 -27.24
N ASP A 54 -61.01 67.55 -25.93
CA ASP A 54 -61.83 68.68 -25.46
C ASP A 54 -61.66 68.99 -23.96
N GLU A 55 -61.97 70.25 -23.65
CA GLU A 55 -61.62 71.05 -22.47
C GLU A 55 -62.26 70.65 -21.12
N GLN A 56 -61.49 70.91 -20.05
CA GLN A 56 -61.86 71.36 -18.70
C GLN A 56 -63.11 70.76 -18.02
N THR A 57 -62.89 70.13 -16.86
CA THR A 57 -63.47 70.60 -15.58
C THR A 57 -62.65 70.07 -14.41
N ALA A 58 -62.35 70.95 -13.45
CA ALA A 58 -61.78 70.62 -12.16
C ALA A 58 -62.60 69.54 -11.43
N ASP A 59 -61.90 68.59 -10.80
CA ASP A 59 -62.45 67.75 -9.74
C ASP A 59 -61.53 67.84 -8.52
N GLU A 60 -62.13 68.10 -7.37
CA GLU A 60 -61.44 68.39 -6.12
C GLU A 60 -61.00 67.11 -5.41
N GLY A 61 -59.72 67.05 -5.07
CA GLY A 61 -59.15 66.01 -4.21
C GLY A 61 -57.68 66.34 -3.95
N SER A 62 -57.42 67.13 -2.91
CA SER A 62 -56.08 67.35 -2.38
C SER A 62 -55.64 66.13 -1.56
N ASP A 63 -55.52 64.96 -2.21
CA ASP A 63 -54.79 63.81 -1.64
C ASP A 63 -53.33 63.87 -2.11
N SER A 64 -52.68 65.01 -1.89
CA SER A 64 -51.28 65.21 -2.29
C SER A 64 -50.41 65.32 -1.06
N CYS A 65 -49.82 64.19 -0.69
CA CYS A 65 -48.70 64.15 0.24
C CYS A 65 -47.68 65.25 -0.04
N GLY A 66 -47.24 65.95 1.00
CA GLY A 66 -46.28 67.05 0.93
C GLY A 66 -46.94 68.43 0.88
N ASN A 67 -48.17 68.57 1.38
CA ASN A 67 -48.87 69.85 1.44
C ASN A 67 -48.71 70.58 2.81
N GLY A 68 -48.04 69.94 3.77
CA GLY A 68 -47.78 70.43 5.12
C GLY A 68 -48.93 70.19 6.11
N VAL A 69 -49.91 69.36 5.76
CA VAL A 69 -51.07 69.00 6.58
C VAL A 69 -51.30 67.50 6.49
N VAL A 70 -51.38 66.81 7.64
CA VAL A 70 -51.66 65.36 7.67
C VAL A 70 -53.11 65.10 7.28
N ASP A 71 -53.31 64.60 6.07
CA ASP A 71 -54.61 64.25 5.49
C ASP A 71 -55.01 62.79 5.78
N ALA A 72 -56.22 62.40 5.37
CA ALA A 72 -56.78 61.08 5.68
C ALA A 72 -56.09 59.96 4.89
N GLY A 73 -55.19 59.23 5.54
CA GLY A 73 -54.38 58.17 4.92
C GLY A 73 -52.87 58.38 5.09
N GLU A 74 -52.48 59.60 5.48
CA GLU A 74 -51.10 59.96 5.79
C GLU A 74 -50.79 59.71 7.27
N GLN A 75 -49.53 59.36 7.56
CA GLN A 75 -49.04 59.21 8.92
C GLN A 75 -48.29 60.46 9.40
N CYS A 76 -47.74 61.22 8.46
CA CYS A 76 -47.02 62.47 8.65
C CYS A 76 -47.10 63.30 7.36
N ASP A 77 -46.89 64.61 7.45
CA ASP A 77 -46.73 65.50 6.29
C ASP A 77 -45.93 66.73 6.75
N PHE A 78 -44.67 66.82 6.35
CA PHE A 78 -43.79 67.96 6.60
C PHE A 78 -43.68 68.91 5.39
N GLY A 79 -44.59 68.79 4.44
CA GLY A 79 -44.64 69.61 3.25
C GLY A 79 -43.48 69.29 2.31
N ASP A 80 -42.83 70.34 1.82
CA ASP A 80 -41.64 70.25 0.98
C ASP A 80 -40.42 69.61 1.70
N GLU A 81 -40.49 69.39 3.03
CA GLU A 81 -39.44 68.74 3.82
C GLU A 81 -39.59 67.20 3.90
N ASN A 82 -40.60 66.62 3.25
CA ASN A 82 -40.69 65.16 3.09
C ASN A 82 -39.53 64.65 2.23
N ASP A 83 -38.83 63.63 2.73
CA ASP A 83 -37.70 63.01 2.04
C ASP A 83 -37.56 61.56 2.53
N ASP A 84 -37.18 60.65 1.66
CA ASP A 84 -37.05 59.22 2.01
C ASP A 84 -35.95 58.97 3.06
N SER A 85 -35.01 59.91 3.23
CA SER A 85 -33.97 59.88 4.27
C SER A 85 -34.32 60.68 5.54
N SER A 86 -35.58 61.09 5.68
CA SER A 86 -36.08 61.93 6.77
C SER A 86 -37.19 61.23 7.57
N PRO A 87 -37.59 61.75 8.75
CA PRO A 87 -38.60 61.08 9.59
C PRO A 87 -40.00 61.01 8.95
N CYS A 88 -40.23 61.72 7.84
CA CYS A 88 -41.42 61.56 7.00
C CYS A 88 -40.98 61.35 5.56
N THR A 89 -41.35 60.20 4.98
CA THR A 89 -40.97 59.80 3.62
C THR A 89 -41.67 60.66 2.57
N SER A 90 -41.23 60.57 1.32
CA SER A 90 -41.86 61.27 0.18
C SER A 90 -43.31 60.84 -0.11
N ILE A 91 -43.77 59.75 0.52
CA ILE A 91 -45.13 59.22 0.43
C ILE A 91 -45.95 59.38 1.72
N CYS A 92 -45.50 60.23 2.65
CA CYS A 92 -46.23 60.61 3.86
C CYS A 92 -46.43 59.44 4.84
N THR A 93 -45.47 58.52 4.86
CA THR A 93 -45.33 57.51 5.90
C THR A 93 -44.22 57.93 6.86
N ILE A 94 -44.38 57.58 8.14
CA ILE A 94 -43.29 57.79 9.09
C ILE A 94 -42.20 56.80 8.70
N ASN A 95 -40.96 57.29 8.62
CA ASN A 95 -39.83 56.40 8.39
C ASN A 95 -39.62 55.52 9.63
N VAL A 96 -39.58 54.20 9.41
CA VAL A 96 -39.38 53.19 10.45
C VAL A 96 -38.48 52.08 9.91
N CYS A 97 -37.48 51.71 10.69
CA CYS A 97 -36.68 50.52 10.46
C CYS A 97 -37.44 49.31 9.90
N GLY A 98 -37.00 48.81 8.76
CA GLY A 98 -37.60 47.72 8.00
C GLY A 98 -38.66 48.18 6.99
N ASP A 99 -38.73 49.46 6.64
CA ASP A 99 -39.68 49.99 5.65
C ASP A 99 -39.09 50.17 4.23
N GLY A 100 -37.78 49.93 4.08
CA GLY A 100 -37.02 50.01 2.84
C GLY A 100 -36.39 51.37 2.59
N PHE A 101 -36.50 52.32 3.53
CA PHE A 101 -35.98 53.67 3.41
C PHE A 101 -35.00 54.01 4.54
N LEU A 102 -33.73 54.27 4.18
CA LEU A 102 -32.69 54.57 5.16
C LEU A 102 -32.86 55.96 5.80
N TYR A 103 -33.19 56.03 7.10
CA TYR A 103 -33.18 57.30 7.84
C TYR A 103 -31.76 57.74 8.23
N GLU A 104 -31.16 58.59 7.39
CA GLU A 104 -29.80 59.07 7.59
C GLU A 104 -29.56 59.69 8.98
N GLY A 105 -28.59 59.13 9.71
CA GLY A 105 -28.18 59.60 11.04
C GLY A 105 -28.96 58.98 12.20
N PHE A 106 -29.98 58.18 11.93
CA PHE A 106 -30.70 57.37 12.94
C PHE A 106 -30.58 55.87 12.67
N GLU A 107 -30.55 55.47 11.40
CA GLU A 107 -30.40 54.10 10.93
C GLU A 107 -29.05 53.94 10.20
N GLU A 108 -28.39 52.81 10.40
CA GLU A 108 -27.13 52.49 9.72
C GLU A 108 -27.35 51.67 8.43
N CYS A 109 -28.50 51.01 8.34
CA CYS A 109 -28.99 50.23 7.21
C CYS A 109 -30.53 50.16 7.29
N ASP A 110 -31.19 49.85 6.17
CA ASP A 110 -32.60 49.43 6.12
C ASP A 110 -32.77 48.53 4.88
N ASP A 111 -33.29 47.32 5.06
CA ASP A 111 -33.49 46.34 3.99
C ASP A 111 -34.97 45.96 3.77
N GLY A 112 -35.89 46.74 4.36
CA GLY A 112 -37.32 46.56 4.18
C GLY A 112 -37.92 45.38 4.91
N ASN A 113 -37.25 44.85 5.95
CA ASN A 113 -37.81 43.78 6.77
C ASN A 113 -37.40 43.88 8.27
N GLU A 114 -37.96 43.00 9.13
CA GLU A 114 -37.69 42.96 10.59
C GLU A 114 -36.85 41.73 10.99
N SER A 115 -36.00 41.23 10.10
CA SER A 115 -35.12 40.09 10.34
C SER A 115 -33.85 40.51 11.07
N ASN A 116 -33.23 39.56 11.78
CA ASN A 116 -31.88 39.74 12.34
C ASN A 116 -30.86 38.78 11.69
N THR A 117 -31.25 38.08 10.63
CA THR A 117 -30.44 37.02 10.01
C THR A 117 -29.94 37.39 8.62
N ASP A 118 -30.02 38.66 8.26
CA ASP A 118 -29.53 39.28 7.04
C ASP A 118 -28.59 40.44 7.38
N ALA A 119 -28.15 41.19 6.37
CA ALA A 119 -27.12 42.22 6.53
C ALA A 119 -27.57 43.42 7.38
N CYS A 120 -28.87 43.56 7.67
CA CYS A 120 -29.41 44.63 8.49
C CYS A 120 -30.30 44.07 9.61
N LEU A 121 -29.91 44.29 10.86
CA LEU A 121 -30.72 43.86 12.00
C LEU A 121 -32.05 44.62 12.04
N ALA A 122 -33.08 44.04 12.68
CA ALA A 122 -34.38 44.67 12.95
C ALA A 122 -34.30 45.94 13.84
N THR A 123 -33.09 46.31 14.26
CA THR A 123 -32.78 47.56 14.97
C THR A 123 -32.06 48.59 14.09
N CYS A 124 -31.97 48.33 12.79
CA CYS A 124 -31.31 49.13 11.76
C CYS A 124 -29.85 49.43 12.09
N LYS A 125 -29.18 48.37 12.53
CA LYS A 125 -27.73 48.27 12.72
C LYS A 125 -27.19 47.27 11.73
N VAL A 126 -26.02 47.57 11.18
CA VAL A 126 -25.31 46.63 10.31
C VAL A 126 -24.98 45.40 11.14
N ALA A 127 -25.30 44.24 10.60
CA ALA A 127 -25.06 42.97 11.25
C ALA A 127 -23.54 42.70 11.36
N VAL A 128 -23.09 42.16 12.50
CA VAL A 128 -21.66 41.94 12.79
C VAL A 128 -21.43 40.60 13.48
N CYS A 129 -20.30 39.98 13.19
CA CYS A 129 -19.83 38.80 13.89
C CYS A 129 -19.78 39.01 15.41
N GLY A 130 -20.47 38.13 16.15
CA GLY A 130 -20.53 38.15 17.61
C GLY A 130 -21.69 39.00 18.17
N ASP A 131 -22.67 39.35 17.35
CA ASP A 131 -23.91 40.00 17.80
C ASP A 131 -24.99 39.02 18.27
N GLY A 132 -24.72 37.72 18.15
CA GLY A 132 -25.56 36.62 18.62
C GLY A 132 -26.54 36.10 17.58
N PHE A 133 -26.43 36.50 16.32
CA PHE A 133 -27.30 36.06 15.22
C PHE A 133 -26.49 35.66 14.00
N VAL A 134 -26.58 34.38 13.58
CA VAL A 134 -25.97 33.93 12.31
C VAL A 134 -26.69 34.55 11.11
N GLN A 135 -25.95 35.29 10.29
CA GLN A 135 -26.47 36.05 9.16
C GLN A 135 -26.20 35.39 7.81
N GLU A 136 -27.26 35.07 7.05
CA GLU A 136 -27.15 34.39 5.76
C GLU A 136 -26.39 35.26 4.73
N GLY A 137 -25.26 34.73 4.23
CA GLY A 137 -24.42 35.40 3.23
C GLY A 137 -23.49 36.49 3.78
N VAL A 138 -23.49 36.72 5.09
CA VAL A 138 -22.54 37.61 5.78
C VAL A 138 -21.53 36.79 6.60
N GLU A 139 -21.98 35.74 7.29
CA GLU A 139 -21.14 34.85 8.10
C GLU A 139 -21.67 33.40 8.14
N GLU A 140 -20.80 32.43 8.43
CA GLU A 140 -21.17 31.01 8.49
C GLU A 140 -21.54 30.54 9.91
N CYS A 141 -21.07 31.26 10.93
CA CYS A 141 -21.37 31.05 12.34
C CYS A 141 -21.33 32.40 13.09
N ASP A 142 -21.77 32.45 14.34
CA ASP A 142 -21.65 33.62 15.23
C ASP A 142 -20.95 33.17 16.51
N ASP A 143 -19.78 33.73 16.80
CA ASP A 143 -18.96 33.39 17.99
C ASP A 143 -19.72 33.75 19.28
N GLY A 144 -20.44 34.88 19.27
CA GLY A 144 -21.15 35.40 20.45
C GLY A 144 -20.25 35.68 21.66
N ASN A 145 -18.93 35.48 21.54
CA ASN A 145 -17.93 35.66 22.56
C ASN A 145 -16.54 36.02 21.97
N ASP A 146 -15.44 35.80 22.70
CA ASP A 146 -14.06 36.17 22.28
C ASP A 146 -13.10 34.95 22.41
N ILE A 147 -13.63 33.72 22.32
CA ILE A 147 -12.87 32.47 22.56
C ILE A 147 -12.62 31.78 21.21
N GLU A 148 -11.39 31.95 20.69
CA GLU A 148 -10.98 31.36 19.40
C GLU A 148 -10.99 29.82 19.33
N THR A 149 -11.12 29.14 20.47
CA THR A 149 -11.02 27.68 20.58
C THR A 149 -12.38 26.98 20.68
N ASP A 150 -13.48 27.68 20.44
CA ASP A 150 -14.80 27.06 20.36
C ASP A 150 -15.18 26.74 18.90
N SER A 151 -16.43 26.37 18.64
CA SER A 151 -16.87 25.97 17.30
C SER A 151 -16.89 27.11 16.26
N CYS A 152 -16.72 28.37 16.68
CA CYS A 152 -16.74 29.55 15.81
C CYS A 152 -15.68 30.58 16.24
N THR A 153 -14.68 30.79 15.40
CA THR A 153 -13.63 31.81 15.65
C THR A 153 -14.20 33.23 15.76
N SER A 154 -13.45 34.17 16.34
CA SER A 154 -13.89 35.58 16.50
C SER A 154 -14.00 36.38 15.19
N VAL A 155 -13.65 35.74 14.07
CA VAL A 155 -13.85 36.24 12.70
C VAL A 155 -15.00 35.51 11.98
N CYS A 156 -15.81 34.76 12.73
CA CYS A 156 -17.00 34.04 12.28
C CYS A 156 -16.76 33.04 11.14
N THR A 157 -15.60 32.40 11.21
CA THR A 157 -15.33 31.15 10.48
C THR A 157 -15.48 29.96 11.43
N PRO A 158 -16.09 28.85 10.99
CA PRO A 158 -16.11 27.62 11.77
C PRO A 158 -14.68 27.20 12.13
N GLY A 159 -14.49 26.65 13.34
CA GLY A 159 -13.25 25.95 13.67
C GLY A 159 -13.05 24.78 12.71
N ASN A 160 -11.89 24.70 12.07
CA ASN A 160 -11.56 23.61 11.15
C ASN A 160 -10.27 22.94 11.60
N CYS A 161 -10.28 21.61 11.56
CA CYS A 161 -9.08 20.82 11.71
C CYS A 161 -7.96 21.30 10.77
N GLY A 162 -6.79 21.57 11.34
CA GLY A 162 -5.60 22.01 10.63
C GLY A 162 -5.43 23.52 10.58
N ASP A 163 -6.11 24.29 11.43
CA ASP A 163 -5.98 25.76 11.49
C ASP A 163 -5.00 26.25 12.57
N GLY A 164 -4.48 25.35 13.39
CA GLY A 164 -3.47 25.56 14.40
C GLY A 164 -4.03 25.75 15.82
N GLU A 165 -5.34 25.71 15.99
CA GLU A 165 -6.01 25.94 17.27
C GLU A 165 -6.86 24.73 17.69
N LEU A 166 -6.59 24.16 18.87
CA LEU A 166 -7.36 22.99 19.35
C LEU A 166 -8.80 23.36 19.73
N GLN A 167 -9.79 22.87 18.98
CA GLN A 167 -11.21 23.19 19.17
C GLN A 167 -12.01 22.11 19.92
N GLU A 168 -13.25 22.43 20.32
CA GLU A 168 -14.14 21.47 20.99
C GLU A 168 -14.55 20.33 20.03
N GLY A 169 -14.02 19.13 20.27
CA GLY A 169 -14.27 17.93 19.45
C GLY A 169 -13.00 17.34 18.82
N GLU A 170 -11.95 18.14 18.76
CA GLU A 170 -10.62 17.76 18.29
C GLU A 170 -9.79 17.16 19.43
N GLN A 171 -8.95 16.17 19.11
CA GLN A 171 -7.97 15.59 20.04
C GLN A 171 -6.56 16.16 19.82
N CYS A 172 -6.33 16.74 18.64
CA CYS A 172 -5.10 17.40 18.20
C CYS A 172 -5.46 18.44 17.13
N ASP A 173 -4.58 19.42 16.92
CA ASP A 173 -4.55 20.28 15.73
C ASP A 173 -3.09 20.75 15.58
N ASP A 174 -2.50 20.56 14.41
CA ASP A 174 -1.11 20.88 14.14
C ASP A 174 -0.91 22.00 13.09
N GLY A 175 -2.02 22.61 12.64
CA GLY A 175 -2.02 23.70 11.67
C GLY A 175 -1.80 23.29 10.22
N ASN A 176 -1.99 22.01 9.89
CA ASN A 176 -1.91 21.52 8.52
C ASN A 176 -2.99 20.46 8.19
N LEU A 177 -3.02 19.95 6.95
CA LEU A 177 -3.98 18.92 6.49
C LEU A 177 -3.25 17.67 5.95
N ASP A 178 -2.17 17.26 6.63
CA ASP A 178 -1.32 16.13 6.28
C ASP A 178 -1.70 14.91 7.14
N ASP A 179 -2.20 13.86 6.50
CA ASP A 179 -2.61 12.64 7.22
C ASP A 179 -1.43 11.77 7.68
N SER A 180 -0.19 12.16 7.40
CA SER A 180 1.01 11.35 7.69
C SER A 180 1.75 11.74 8.98
N ASP A 181 1.30 12.77 9.68
CA ASP A 181 1.89 13.23 10.93
C ASP A 181 1.09 12.80 12.17
N GLU A 182 1.43 13.39 13.33
CA GLU A 182 0.81 13.05 14.62
C GLU A 182 -0.66 13.50 14.74
N CYS A 183 -1.15 14.35 13.81
CA CYS A 183 -2.51 14.84 13.79
C CYS A 183 -3.12 14.81 12.38
N PRO A 184 -3.77 13.70 11.98
CA PRO A 184 -4.39 13.59 10.67
C PRO A 184 -5.54 14.58 10.48
N THR A 185 -6.01 14.76 9.24
CA THR A 185 -7.09 15.70 8.85
C THR A 185 -8.44 15.45 9.52
N THR A 186 -8.56 14.36 10.29
CA THR A 186 -9.72 14.05 11.12
C THR A 186 -9.65 14.68 12.51
N CYS A 187 -8.49 15.25 12.90
CA CYS A 187 -8.18 15.79 14.22
C CYS A 187 -8.49 14.80 15.36
N GLN A 188 -8.38 13.51 15.07
CA GLN A 188 -8.36 12.44 16.04
C GLN A 188 -6.95 11.86 16.05
N LEU A 189 -6.43 11.54 17.25
CA LEU A 189 -5.10 10.94 17.34
C LEU A 189 -5.09 9.57 16.66
N ALA A 190 -3.94 9.25 16.07
CA ALA A 190 -3.56 7.95 15.53
C ALA A 190 -4.14 6.76 16.30
N PHE A 191 -4.77 5.81 15.60
CA PHE A 191 -4.99 4.49 16.15
C PHE A 191 -5.01 3.41 15.09
N CYS A 192 -4.56 2.21 15.49
CA CYS A 192 -4.62 1.03 14.63
C CYS A 192 -6.00 0.73 14.06
N GLY A 193 -6.09 0.75 12.75
CA GLY A 193 -7.29 0.51 11.98
C GLY A 193 -8.06 1.77 11.61
N ASP A 194 -7.44 2.95 11.69
CA ASP A 194 -8.05 4.22 11.29
C ASP A 194 -7.92 4.51 9.79
N GLY A 195 -7.12 3.70 9.08
CA GLY A 195 -6.90 3.76 7.64
C GLY A 195 -5.72 4.63 7.24
N PHE A 196 -4.96 5.16 8.20
CA PHE A 196 -3.80 6.00 7.98
C PHE A 196 -2.56 5.31 8.54
N LEU A 197 -1.43 5.41 7.82
CA LEU A 197 -0.14 4.88 8.28
C LEU A 197 0.76 6.05 8.65
N GLN A 198 1.05 6.20 9.94
CA GLN A 198 1.72 7.37 10.50
C GLN A 198 3.17 7.04 10.90
N GLU A 199 4.12 7.72 10.26
CA GLU A 199 5.55 7.39 10.38
C GLU A 199 6.05 7.61 11.82
N GLY A 200 6.53 6.54 12.45
CA GLY A 200 7.09 6.59 13.80
C GLY A 200 6.07 6.50 14.94
N VAL A 201 4.77 6.45 14.62
CA VAL A 201 3.69 6.13 15.57
C VAL A 201 3.30 4.66 15.43
N GLU A 202 3.15 4.17 14.20
CA GLU A 202 2.76 2.80 13.90
C GLU A 202 3.59 2.17 12.76
N GLU A 203 3.69 0.84 12.75
CA GLU A 203 4.44 0.09 11.72
C GLU A 203 3.54 -0.42 10.59
N CYS A 204 2.23 -0.53 10.82
CA CYS A 204 1.20 -0.91 9.86
C CYS A 204 -0.15 -0.28 10.22
N ASP A 205 -1.05 -0.20 9.23
CA ASP A 205 -2.48 0.04 9.40
C ASP A 205 -3.22 -0.58 8.20
N ASP A 206 -4.21 -1.43 8.45
CA ASP A 206 -5.01 -2.11 7.42
C ASP A 206 -6.47 -1.59 7.35
N GLY A 207 -6.72 -0.44 7.97
CA GLY A 207 -8.01 0.24 8.01
C GLY A 207 -9.09 -0.49 8.80
N ASN A 208 -8.71 -1.49 9.62
CA ASN A 208 -9.65 -2.21 10.45
C ASN A 208 -9.06 -2.63 11.81
N THR A 209 -9.91 -3.13 12.71
CA THR A 209 -9.52 -3.45 14.09
C THR A 209 -9.44 -4.95 14.36
N ALA A 210 -9.40 -5.76 13.29
CA ALA A 210 -9.06 -7.16 13.41
C ALA A 210 -7.61 -7.31 13.85
N SER A 211 -7.28 -8.51 14.33
CA SER A 211 -5.96 -8.82 14.86
C SER A 211 -5.52 -10.18 14.32
N ASN A 212 -5.97 -10.53 13.13
CA ASN A 212 -5.77 -11.85 12.52
C ASN A 212 -5.51 -11.75 11.01
N ASP A 213 -5.05 -10.59 10.57
CA ASP A 213 -4.82 -10.13 9.22
C ASP A 213 -3.53 -9.30 9.16
N GLU A 214 -3.37 -8.44 8.15
CA GLU A 214 -2.14 -7.71 7.83
C GLU A 214 -1.57 -6.89 9.01
N CYS A 215 -2.43 -6.35 9.89
CA CYS A 215 -1.99 -5.52 11.01
C CYS A 215 -2.62 -5.90 12.36
N ILE A 216 -1.79 -6.04 13.40
CA ILE A 216 -2.24 -6.48 14.72
C ILE A 216 -2.75 -5.30 15.56
N SER A 217 -4.06 -5.09 15.59
CA SER A 217 -4.71 -4.15 16.51
C SER A 217 -4.62 -4.64 17.97
N PRO A 218 -4.42 -3.77 18.99
CA PRO A 218 -4.27 -2.31 18.94
C PRO A 218 -2.80 -1.84 18.93
N TYR A 219 -1.86 -2.73 18.63
CA TYR A 219 -0.42 -2.46 18.78
C TYR A 219 0.27 -2.02 17.49
N CYS A 220 -0.41 -2.17 16.35
CA CYS A 220 0.09 -1.82 15.01
C CYS A 220 1.43 -2.44 14.68
N VAL A 221 1.48 -3.74 14.92
CA VAL A 221 2.60 -4.59 14.56
C VAL A 221 2.17 -5.39 13.34
N PRO A 222 2.98 -5.44 12.27
CA PRO A 222 2.63 -6.23 11.10
C PRO A 222 2.54 -7.71 11.46
N ALA A 223 1.67 -8.44 10.76
CA ALA A 223 1.69 -9.89 10.76
C ALA A 223 3.08 -10.41 10.35
N THR A 224 3.57 -11.40 11.08
CA THR A 224 4.86 -12.04 10.80
C THR A 224 4.68 -13.53 10.78
N CYS A 225 5.16 -14.13 9.71
CA CYS A 225 5.27 -15.56 9.57
C CYS A 225 6.39 -16.16 10.43
N GLY A 226 6.21 -17.41 10.82
CA GLY A 226 7.07 -18.13 11.73
C GLY A 226 6.82 -17.81 13.20
N ASP A 227 5.70 -17.15 13.53
CA ASP A 227 5.36 -16.75 14.91
C ASP A 227 4.40 -17.72 15.60
N GLY A 228 3.90 -18.72 14.87
CA GLY A 228 2.99 -19.75 15.34
C GLY A 228 1.52 -19.38 15.15
N GLN A 229 1.21 -18.31 14.43
CA GLN A 229 -0.13 -17.83 14.17
C GLN A 229 -0.38 -17.73 12.68
N LEU A 230 -1.60 -18.11 12.26
CA LEU A 230 -2.00 -18.01 10.86
C LEU A 230 -2.75 -16.69 10.61
N TRP A 231 -2.18 -15.85 9.77
CA TRP A 231 -2.69 -14.52 9.40
C TRP A 231 -3.54 -14.56 8.11
N GLU A 232 -4.84 -14.28 8.22
CA GLU A 232 -5.80 -14.38 7.11
C GLU A 232 -5.46 -13.40 5.98
N GLY A 233 -5.24 -13.94 4.78
CA GLY A 233 -4.93 -13.13 3.60
C GLY A 233 -3.47 -12.68 3.49
N VAL A 234 -2.66 -12.88 4.53
CA VAL A 234 -1.23 -12.60 4.55
C VAL A 234 -0.42 -13.83 4.17
N GLU A 235 -0.80 -14.98 4.71
CA GLU A 235 -0.08 -16.24 4.52
C GLU A 235 -1.05 -17.43 4.44
N THR A 236 -0.56 -18.56 3.95
CA THR A 236 -1.35 -19.79 3.81
C THR A 236 -0.87 -20.91 4.72
N CYS A 237 0.33 -20.78 5.30
CA CYS A 237 0.86 -21.62 6.36
C CYS A 237 1.65 -20.79 7.39
N ASP A 238 1.75 -21.31 8.62
CA ASP A 238 2.71 -20.87 9.64
C ASP A 238 2.98 -22.08 10.55
N ASP A 239 4.24 -22.41 10.78
CA ASP A 239 4.66 -23.54 11.59
C ASP A 239 5.43 -23.12 12.87
N GLY A 240 5.51 -21.82 13.12
CA GLY A 240 6.18 -21.23 14.28
C GLY A 240 7.70 -21.16 14.18
N ASN A 241 8.27 -21.26 12.99
CA ASN A 241 9.70 -21.07 12.76
C ASN A 241 10.02 -20.42 11.39
N LEU A 242 11.31 -20.23 11.07
CA LEU A 242 11.78 -19.60 9.82
C LEU A 242 12.83 -20.49 9.14
N ASP A 243 12.55 -21.78 9.04
CA ASP A 243 13.38 -22.81 8.43
C ASP A 243 12.80 -23.16 7.06
N ASP A 244 13.56 -22.85 6.00
CA ASP A 244 13.10 -23.12 4.64
C ASP A 244 13.04 -24.61 4.29
N SER A 245 13.52 -25.51 5.16
CA SER A 245 13.60 -26.95 4.89
C SER A 245 12.44 -27.79 5.46
N ASP A 246 11.38 -27.15 5.93
CA ASP A 246 10.17 -27.79 6.42
C ASP A 246 8.93 -27.50 5.55
N ASP A 247 7.75 -27.92 6.01
CA ASP A 247 6.49 -27.82 5.25
C ASP A 247 6.02 -26.37 5.06
N CYS A 248 6.55 -25.40 5.82
CA CYS A 248 6.21 -23.99 5.73
C CYS A 248 7.47 -23.10 5.74
N PRO A 249 8.11 -22.91 4.57
CA PRO A 249 9.30 -22.09 4.44
C PRO A 249 9.05 -20.61 4.77
N THR A 250 10.11 -19.81 4.81
CA THR A 250 10.03 -18.36 5.13
C THR A 250 9.23 -17.53 4.13
N SER A 251 8.78 -18.14 3.01
CA SER A 251 7.83 -17.56 2.07
C SER A 251 6.38 -17.62 2.54
N CYS A 252 6.08 -18.47 3.54
CA CYS A 252 4.75 -18.60 4.19
C CYS A 252 3.65 -19.09 3.25
N GLU A 253 4.13 -19.74 2.18
CA GLU A 253 3.38 -20.60 1.29
C GLU A 253 3.87 -22.04 1.54
N PRO A 254 2.99 -23.04 1.43
CA PRO A 254 3.39 -24.44 1.57
C PRO A 254 4.58 -24.75 0.68
N ALA A 255 5.55 -25.49 1.23
CA ALA A 255 6.71 -25.95 0.47
C ALA A 255 6.27 -26.71 -0.80
N THR A 256 6.98 -26.46 -1.90
CA THR A 256 6.69 -27.10 -3.19
C THR A 256 7.95 -27.42 -3.93
N CYS A 257 7.98 -28.61 -4.54
CA CYS A 257 8.99 -28.98 -5.50
C CYS A 257 9.26 -27.89 -6.55
N GLY A 258 10.52 -27.51 -6.68
CA GLY A 258 10.99 -26.42 -7.52
C GLY A 258 11.09 -25.06 -6.81
N ASP A 259 10.98 -25.01 -5.48
CA ASP A 259 11.09 -23.75 -4.70
C ASP A 259 12.52 -23.42 -4.24
N GLY A 260 13.45 -24.34 -4.46
CA GLY A 260 14.88 -24.20 -4.17
C GLY A 260 15.28 -24.83 -2.84
N PHE A 261 14.35 -25.45 -2.12
CA PHE A 261 14.59 -25.99 -0.79
C PHE A 261 14.16 -27.45 -0.68
N VAL A 262 15.15 -28.34 -0.62
CA VAL A 262 14.92 -29.78 -0.45
C VAL A 262 14.28 -30.08 0.91
N GLN A 263 13.04 -30.57 0.91
CA GLN A 263 12.39 -31.03 2.14
C GLN A 263 12.76 -32.49 2.45
N ALA A 264 13.61 -32.69 3.47
CA ALA A 264 14.35 -33.94 3.72
C ALA A 264 13.52 -35.25 3.86
N GLU A 265 12.20 -35.17 4.11
CA GLU A 265 11.33 -36.35 4.21
C GLU A 265 10.25 -36.43 3.10
N SER A 266 10.13 -35.39 2.26
CA SER A 266 9.12 -35.27 1.20
C SER A 266 9.75 -35.32 -0.20
N GLU A 267 10.99 -34.86 -0.33
CA GLU A 267 11.69 -34.63 -1.60
C GLU A 267 13.06 -35.30 -1.62
N GLU A 268 13.42 -35.90 -2.76
CA GLU A 268 14.76 -36.47 -2.99
C GLU A 268 15.73 -35.42 -3.54
N CYS A 269 15.22 -34.37 -4.17
CA CYS A 269 15.94 -33.23 -4.75
C CYS A 269 14.99 -32.03 -4.86
N ASP A 270 15.54 -30.84 -5.08
CA ASP A 270 14.84 -29.61 -5.48
C ASP A 270 15.89 -28.71 -6.14
N ASP A 271 15.64 -28.28 -7.38
CA ASP A 271 16.57 -27.46 -8.19
C ASP A 271 16.07 -26.03 -8.41
N GLY A 272 15.07 -25.60 -7.64
CA GLY A 272 14.55 -24.24 -7.65
C GLY A 272 13.84 -23.85 -8.94
N ASN A 273 13.37 -24.83 -9.73
CA ASN A 273 12.59 -24.53 -10.90
C ASN A 273 11.59 -25.65 -11.29
N ASP A 274 10.69 -25.34 -12.24
CA ASP A 274 9.63 -26.25 -12.71
C ASP A 274 10.01 -26.93 -14.04
N VAL A 275 11.23 -27.43 -14.16
CA VAL A 275 11.71 -28.17 -15.33
C VAL A 275 11.89 -29.65 -14.96
N ASP A 276 11.67 -30.56 -15.92
CA ASP A 276 11.67 -32.01 -15.66
C ASP A 276 12.92 -32.69 -16.28
N ASP A 277 13.74 -31.92 -16.99
CA ASP A 277 14.90 -32.36 -17.78
C ASP A 277 16.26 -31.88 -17.24
N ASP A 278 16.28 -31.34 -16.03
CA ASP A 278 17.46 -30.78 -15.35
C ASP A 278 17.76 -31.49 -14.01
N PHE A 279 17.60 -32.81 -14.02
CA PHE A 279 18.07 -33.75 -12.98
C PHE A 279 17.25 -33.79 -11.69
N CYS A 280 16.40 -32.80 -11.40
CA CYS A 280 15.28 -32.96 -10.49
C CYS A 280 13.96 -32.93 -11.25
N SER A 281 13.12 -33.96 -11.07
CA SER A 281 11.81 -33.97 -11.72
C SER A 281 10.85 -32.99 -11.05
N LEU A 282 9.74 -32.64 -11.71
CA LEU A 282 8.58 -31.96 -11.10
C LEU A 282 7.90 -32.74 -9.96
N ALA A 283 8.30 -33.99 -9.74
CA ALA A 283 7.88 -34.82 -8.62
C ALA A 283 8.95 -34.95 -7.52
N CYS A 284 10.00 -34.12 -7.57
CA CYS A 284 11.14 -34.11 -6.66
C CYS A 284 11.81 -35.48 -6.47
N THR A 285 11.86 -36.22 -7.57
CA THR A 285 12.65 -37.44 -7.73
C THR A 285 13.87 -37.15 -8.58
N ALA A 286 15.04 -37.58 -8.11
CA ALA A 286 16.28 -37.38 -8.85
C ALA A 286 16.30 -38.27 -10.10
N ASN A 287 16.48 -37.64 -11.27
CA ASN A 287 16.51 -38.33 -12.58
C ASN A 287 17.93 -38.47 -13.16
N GLY A 288 18.95 -38.13 -12.37
CA GLY A 288 20.36 -38.32 -12.68
C GLY A 288 21.25 -37.85 -11.53
N PHE A 289 22.54 -37.65 -11.82
CA PHE A 289 23.57 -37.22 -10.88
C PHE A 289 24.21 -35.95 -11.41
N PHE A 290 24.34 -34.93 -10.56
CA PHE A 290 24.92 -33.64 -10.92
C PHE A 290 25.90 -33.17 -9.84
N ASP A 291 27.01 -32.55 -10.27
CA ASP A 291 27.92 -31.81 -9.39
C ASP A 291 28.64 -30.69 -10.17
N ASP A 292 28.32 -29.44 -9.83
CA ASP A 292 29.00 -28.22 -10.29
C ASP A 292 30.06 -27.71 -9.29
N PHE A 293 30.27 -28.45 -8.18
CA PHE A 293 31.21 -28.12 -7.11
C PHE A 293 30.90 -26.83 -6.34
N GLU A 294 29.72 -26.24 -6.49
CA GLU A 294 29.37 -24.95 -5.86
C GLU A 294 29.16 -25.05 -4.34
N THR A 295 29.05 -26.27 -3.80
CA THR A 295 29.15 -26.55 -2.35
C THR A 295 30.53 -26.22 -1.78
N GLY A 296 31.55 -26.06 -2.64
CA GLY A 296 32.92 -25.71 -2.25
C GLY A 296 33.76 -26.91 -1.79
N ASP A 297 33.22 -28.13 -1.87
CA ASP A 297 33.91 -29.38 -1.58
C ASP A 297 33.41 -30.55 -2.45
N LEU A 298 33.91 -31.76 -2.20
CA LEU A 298 33.58 -32.97 -2.97
C LEU A 298 32.51 -33.83 -2.27
N SER A 299 31.48 -33.20 -1.69
CA SER A 299 30.46 -33.90 -0.90
C SER A 299 29.18 -34.27 -1.65
N VAL A 300 28.92 -33.69 -2.82
CA VAL A 300 27.66 -33.88 -3.56
C VAL A 300 27.57 -35.30 -4.13
N LEU A 301 28.59 -35.73 -4.88
CA LEU A 301 28.72 -37.12 -5.33
C LEU A 301 29.69 -37.91 -4.44
N PRO A 302 29.63 -39.26 -4.45
CA PRO A 302 30.52 -40.10 -3.65
C PRO A 302 31.93 -40.14 -4.24
N TRP A 303 32.58 -38.98 -4.30
CA TRP A 303 33.91 -38.78 -4.84
C TRP A 303 34.97 -39.46 -3.98
N GLU A 304 35.82 -40.21 -4.66
CA GLU A 304 37.03 -40.80 -4.13
C GLU A 304 38.23 -40.19 -4.86
N THR A 305 39.25 -39.82 -4.09
CA THR A 305 40.51 -39.29 -4.62
C THR A 305 41.63 -40.29 -4.35
N SER A 306 42.50 -40.50 -5.33
CA SER A 306 43.61 -41.45 -5.20
C SER A 306 44.86 -41.06 -5.98
N GLY A 307 45.93 -41.81 -5.81
CA GLY A 307 47.22 -41.56 -6.46
C GLY A 307 48.22 -40.83 -5.57
N SER A 308 48.97 -39.89 -6.15
CA SER A 308 50.11 -39.24 -5.48
C SER A 308 49.76 -37.96 -4.72
N ALA A 309 48.61 -37.37 -5.01
CA ALA A 309 48.05 -36.21 -4.33
C ALA A 309 46.53 -36.20 -4.55
N ASP A 310 45.79 -35.53 -3.67
CA ASP A 310 44.34 -35.48 -3.76
C ASP A 310 43.82 -34.38 -4.68
N TRP A 311 42.71 -34.63 -5.36
CA TRP A 311 41.94 -33.59 -6.03
C TRP A 311 41.24 -32.69 -4.99
N SER A 312 40.95 -31.45 -5.38
CA SER A 312 40.31 -30.48 -4.49
C SER A 312 39.52 -29.44 -5.28
N VAL A 313 38.42 -28.95 -4.72
CA VAL A 313 37.65 -27.82 -5.26
C VAL A 313 38.40 -26.50 -5.06
N GLN A 314 38.32 -25.60 -6.04
CA GLN A 314 38.99 -24.30 -6.05
C GLN A 314 38.23 -23.27 -6.90
N SER A 315 38.58 -21.98 -6.76
CA SER A 315 37.86 -20.85 -7.39
C SER A 315 38.72 -20.01 -8.36
N SER A 316 39.90 -20.49 -8.74
CA SER A 316 40.84 -19.77 -9.61
C SER A 316 40.64 -20.02 -11.11
N GLN A 317 40.18 -21.22 -11.47
CA GLN A 317 39.83 -21.60 -12.83
C GLN A 317 38.49 -22.31 -12.77
N VAL A 318 37.47 -21.69 -13.33
CA VAL A 318 36.07 -22.10 -13.20
C VAL A 318 35.44 -22.02 -14.59
N GLN A 319 34.55 -22.94 -14.92
CA GLN A 319 33.72 -22.87 -16.12
C GLN A 319 32.52 -21.97 -15.82
N ALA A 320 31.66 -22.38 -14.89
CA ALA A 320 30.45 -21.70 -14.46
C ALA A 320 30.43 -21.60 -12.93
N GLY A 321 29.71 -20.61 -12.39
CA GLY A 321 29.68 -20.41 -10.93
C GLY A 321 30.99 -19.86 -10.35
N SER A 322 31.32 -20.32 -9.14
CA SER A 322 32.44 -19.85 -8.32
C SER A 322 33.51 -20.91 -8.09
N PHE A 323 33.22 -22.18 -8.33
CA PHE A 323 34.05 -23.31 -7.96
C PHE A 323 34.20 -24.33 -9.10
N ALA A 324 35.30 -25.07 -9.10
CA ALA A 324 35.54 -26.20 -9.98
C ALA A 324 36.58 -27.14 -9.37
N ALA A 325 36.54 -28.42 -9.70
CA ALA A 325 37.51 -29.40 -9.21
C ALA A 325 38.85 -29.28 -9.95
N ARG A 326 39.96 -29.35 -9.20
CA ARG A 326 41.34 -29.31 -9.71
C ARG A 326 42.12 -30.56 -9.28
N SER A 327 42.94 -31.07 -10.20
CA SER A 327 43.89 -32.14 -9.94
C SER A 327 44.88 -31.81 -8.82
N GLY A 328 45.26 -32.82 -8.04
CA GLY A 328 46.29 -32.69 -7.02
C GLY A 328 47.64 -32.23 -7.58
N SER A 329 48.38 -31.45 -6.79
CA SER A 329 49.70 -30.97 -7.18
C SER A 329 50.73 -32.10 -7.12
N ILE A 330 51.12 -32.62 -8.29
CA ILE A 330 52.01 -33.77 -8.44
C ILE A 330 53.33 -33.40 -9.13
N THR A 331 54.34 -34.26 -9.02
CA THR A 331 55.65 -34.11 -9.69
C THR A 331 55.83 -35.15 -10.81
N HIS A 332 57.01 -35.19 -11.44
CA HIS A 332 57.29 -36.07 -12.58
C HIS A 332 56.98 -37.56 -12.30
N SER A 333 56.42 -38.25 -13.31
CA SER A 333 56.06 -39.67 -13.28
C SER A 333 55.09 -40.04 -12.15
N GLN A 334 54.27 -39.08 -11.73
CA GLN A 334 53.18 -39.28 -10.79
C GLN A 334 51.84 -39.08 -11.50
N SER A 335 50.77 -39.57 -10.87
CA SER A 335 49.40 -39.33 -11.27
C SER A 335 48.52 -39.08 -10.05
N THR A 336 47.38 -38.44 -10.28
CA THR A 336 46.32 -38.16 -9.31
C THR A 336 44.99 -38.47 -9.97
N ASN A 337 44.08 -39.10 -9.24
CA ASN A 337 42.80 -39.57 -9.74
C ASN A 337 41.66 -38.97 -8.92
N LEU A 338 40.55 -38.68 -9.60
CA LEU A 338 39.25 -38.41 -9.02
C LEU A 338 38.26 -39.38 -9.65
N GLU A 339 37.51 -40.10 -8.84
CA GLU A 339 36.56 -41.11 -9.32
C GLU A 339 35.28 -41.10 -8.48
N PHE A 340 34.20 -41.57 -9.08
CA PHE A 340 32.99 -41.93 -8.34
C PHE A 340 32.28 -43.08 -9.05
N SER A 341 31.40 -43.77 -8.34
CA SER A 341 30.59 -44.86 -8.91
C SER A 341 29.12 -44.67 -8.58
N VAL A 342 28.26 -44.90 -9.57
CA VAL A 342 26.80 -44.72 -9.48
C VAL A 342 26.06 -45.82 -10.26
N ASP A 343 24.87 -46.18 -9.80
CA ASP A 343 23.92 -47.02 -10.55
C ASP A 343 23.03 -46.11 -11.41
N VAL A 344 23.19 -46.15 -12.73
CA VAL A 344 22.42 -45.35 -13.69
C VAL A 344 21.15 -46.13 -14.07
N PRO A 345 19.95 -45.70 -13.65
CA PRO A 345 18.74 -46.54 -13.71
C PRO A 345 18.25 -46.85 -15.14
N SER A 346 18.43 -45.90 -16.06
CA SER A 346 17.86 -45.96 -17.43
C SER A 346 18.89 -45.80 -18.54
N GLY A 347 20.18 -45.66 -18.19
CA GLY A 347 21.22 -45.18 -19.10
C GLY A 347 21.01 -43.71 -19.47
N GLY A 348 21.77 -43.23 -20.46
CA GLY A 348 21.72 -41.84 -20.90
C GLY A 348 23.10 -41.37 -21.34
N VAL A 349 23.55 -40.24 -20.80
CA VAL A 349 24.88 -39.67 -21.10
C VAL A 349 25.63 -39.31 -19.83
N ILE A 350 26.96 -39.33 -19.90
CA ILE A 350 27.80 -38.52 -19.02
C ILE A 350 28.29 -37.30 -19.79
N ARG A 351 28.13 -36.12 -19.19
CA ARG A 351 28.60 -34.84 -19.71
C ARG A 351 29.42 -34.12 -18.64
N PHE A 352 30.49 -33.45 -19.07
CA PHE A 352 31.32 -32.64 -18.18
C PHE A 352 32.13 -31.64 -18.98
N TRP A 353 32.57 -30.58 -18.32
CA TRP A 353 33.58 -29.67 -18.85
C TRP A 353 34.96 -30.07 -18.35
N GLU A 354 35.95 -30.01 -19.23
CA GLU A 354 37.35 -30.19 -18.86
C GLU A 354 38.20 -29.01 -19.32
N ARG A 355 39.27 -28.76 -18.57
CA ARG A 355 40.37 -27.92 -19.03
C ARG A 355 41.69 -28.51 -18.56
N VAL A 356 42.66 -28.57 -19.47
CA VAL A 356 44.05 -28.88 -19.15
C VAL A 356 44.95 -27.68 -19.40
N SER A 357 45.90 -27.48 -18.47
CA SER A 357 46.92 -26.45 -18.52
C SER A 357 48.27 -27.07 -18.18
N SER A 358 48.86 -27.77 -19.16
CA SER A 358 50.05 -28.62 -19.02
C SER A 358 50.94 -28.60 -20.27
N GLU A 359 52.02 -29.38 -20.27
CA GLU A 359 52.87 -29.57 -21.45
C GLU A 359 52.15 -30.33 -22.56
N SER A 360 51.99 -29.66 -23.72
CA SER A 360 51.31 -30.24 -24.89
C SER A 360 52.02 -31.52 -25.35
N GLY A 361 51.29 -32.63 -25.32
CA GLY A 361 51.79 -33.93 -25.77
C GLY A 361 52.55 -34.74 -24.72
N TYR A 362 52.67 -34.26 -23.48
CA TYR A 362 53.46 -34.90 -22.41
C TYR A 362 52.63 -35.21 -21.17
N ASP A 363 52.02 -34.18 -20.58
CA ASP A 363 51.19 -34.28 -19.39
C ASP A 363 49.72 -34.33 -19.81
N TYR A 364 48.99 -35.35 -19.36
CA TYR A 364 47.63 -35.61 -19.85
C TYR A 364 46.61 -35.71 -18.72
N LEU A 365 45.42 -35.18 -18.97
CA LEU A 365 44.19 -35.64 -18.35
C LEU A 365 43.64 -36.80 -19.17
N TYR A 366 43.34 -37.91 -18.52
CA TYR A 366 42.65 -39.06 -19.09
C TYR A 366 41.28 -39.20 -18.44
N PHE A 367 40.30 -39.63 -19.22
CA PHE A 367 38.97 -39.97 -18.73
C PHE A 367 38.66 -41.42 -19.04
N TYR A 368 38.08 -42.12 -18.08
CA TYR A 368 37.71 -43.52 -18.15
C TYR A 368 36.26 -43.72 -17.77
N ILE A 369 35.60 -44.64 -18.48
CA ILE A 369 34.31 -45.22 -18.10
C ILE A 369 34.57 -46.72 -17.91
N ASP A 370 34.32 -47.25 -16.71
CA ASP A 370 34.51 -48.66 -16.35
C ASP A 370 35.92 -49.19 -16.70
N ASP A 371 36.95 -48.44 -16.27
CA ASP A 371 38.37 -48.69 -16.57
C ASP A 371 38.76 -48.61 -18.06
N VAL A 372 37.83 -48.26 -18.96
CA VAL A 372 38.11 -48.07 -20.39
C VAL A 372 38.37 -46.60 -20.68
N GLN A 373 39.58 -46.29 -21.16
CA GLN A 373 39.94 -44.93 -21.53
C GLN A 373 39.10 -44.44 -22.72
N THR A 374 38.33 -43.39 -22.52
CA THR A 374 37.42 -42.78 -23.52
C THR A 374 37.92 -41.43 -24.01
N GLY A 375 38.61 -40.67 -23.15
CA GLY A 375 39.13 -39.33 -23.45
C GLY A 375 40.59 -39.13 -23.04
N SER A 376 41.28 -38.20 -23.72
CA SER A 376 42.60 -37.74 -23.32
C SER A 376 42.92 -36.34 -23.84
N TRP A 377 43.39 -35.44 -22.97
CA TRP A 377 43.66 -34.04 -23.29
C TRP A 377 45.01 -33.60 -22.69
N SER A 378 45.74 -32.74 -23.40
CA SER A 378 47.02 -32.18 -22.96
C SER A 378 47.23 -30.78 -23.53
N GLY A 379 48.20 -30.04 -22.98
CA GLY A 379 48.54 -28.70 -23.46
C GLY A 379 47.81 -27.61 -22.67
N SER A 380 47.71 -26.42 -23.25
CA SER A 380 47.06 -25.26 -22.63
C SER A 380 45.78 -24.91 -23.40
N GLY A 381 44.68 -25.60 -23.09
CA GLY A 381 43.37 -25.42 -23.70
C GLY A 381 42.47 -24.44 -22.95
N SER A 382 41.42 -23.96 -23.60
CA SER A 382 40.24 -23.41 -22.92
C SER A 382 39.34 -24.56 -22.47
N TRP A 383 38.37 -24.27 -21.59
CA TRP A 383 37.30 -25.20 -21.23
C TRP A 383 36.62 -25.79 -22.47
N ALA A 384 36.37 -27.09 -22.44
CA ALA A 384 35.69 -27.83 -23.49
C ALA A 384 34.76 -28.89 -22.90
N GLN A 385 33.51 -28.92 -23.38
CA GLN A 385 32.53 -29.91 -22.98
C GLN A 385 32.77 -31.26 -23.66
N GLN A 386 32.62 -32.33 -22.90
CA GLN A 386 32.68 -33.71 -23.34
C GLN A 386 31.33 -34.38 -23.07
N GLN A 387 30.91 -35.30 -23.93
CA GLN A 387 29.69 -36.09 -23.75
C GLN A 387 29.91 -37.51 -24.27
N TYR A 388 29.46 -38.51 -23.51
CA TYR A 388 29.52 -39.93 -23.88
C TYR A 388 28.24 -40.64 -23.51
N ASP A 389 27.73 -41.50 -24.39
CA ASP A 389 26.58 -42.36 -24.11
C ASP A 389 26.96 -43.44 -23.09
N ILE A 390 26.05 -43.74 -22.16
CA ILE A 390 26.18 -44.77 -21.14
C ILE A 390 24.91 -45.63 -21.09
N ASP A 391 25.09 -46.92 -20.83
CA ASP A 391 23.98 -47.86 -20.67
C ASP A 391 23.41 -47.76 -19.24
N ALA A 392 22.31 -48.47 -18.97
CA ALA A 392 21.80 -48.61 -17.62
C ALA A 392 22.66 -49.59 -16.79
N GLY A 393 22.87 -49.26 -15.52
CA GLY A 393 23.58 -50.07 -14.53
C GLY A 393 24.70 -49.32 -13.82
N GLU A 394 25.47 -50.07 -13.04
CA GLU A 394 26.64 -49.57 -12.31
C GLU A 394 27.75 -49.11 -13.26
N HIS A 395 28.16 -47.86 -13.10
CA HIS A 395 29.26 -47.25 -13.83
C HIS A 395 30.26 -46.59 -12.89
N THR A 396 31.55 -46.69 -13.23
CA THR A 396 32.63 -45.95 -12.57
C THR A 396 33.23 -44.95 -13.55
N PHE A 397 33.26 -43.68 -13.15
CA PHE A 397 33.86 -42.59 -13.92
C PHE A 397 35.15 -42.16 -13.25
N THR A 398 36.24 -42.05 -14.02
CA THR A 398 37.56 -41.69 -13.47
C THR A 398 38.27 -40.65 -14.31
N TRP A 399 38.74 -39.60 -13.66
CA TRP A 399 39.64 -38.59 -14.22
C TRP A 399 41.03 -38.77 -13.64
N THR A 400 42.02 -38.99 -14.51
CA THR A 400 43.42 -39.15 -14.11
C THR A 400 44.28 -38.06 -14.74
N TYR A 401 44.86 -37.19 -13.93
CA TYR A 401 45.95 -36.32 -14.40
C TYR A 401 47.29 -37.00 -14.15
N SER A 402 48.09 -37.17 -15.21
CA SER A 402 49.37 -37.87 -15.17
C SER A 402 50.49 -37.04 -15.79
N LYS A 403 51.61 -36.97 -15.08
CA LYS A 403 52.82 -36.27 -15.50
C LYS A 403 53.85 -37.18 -16.14
N ASP A 404 54.55 -36.63 -17.13
CA ASP A 404 55.67 -37.33 -17.78
C ASP A 404 56.94 -37.34 -16.89
N SER A 405 58.07 -37.80 -17.44
CA SER A 405 59.33 -37.93 -16.70
C SER A 405 60.13 -36.64 -16.49
N SER A 406 59.76 -35.50 -17.07
CA SER A 406 60.55 -34.28 -16.99
C SER A 406 59.81 -33.03 -17.43
N LEU A 407 60.12 -31.89 -16.77
CA LEU A 407 59.63 -30.55 -17.06
C LEU A 407 58.23 -30.29 -16.48
N SER A 408 57.95 -29.00 -16.28
CA SER A 408 56.68 -28.51 -15.78
C SER A 408 56.46 -27.16 -16.44
N SER A 409 55.32 -26.97 -17.06
CA SER A 409 54.96 -25.72 -17.72
C SER A 409 53.50 -25.38 -17.48
N TYR A 410 53.14 -24.11 -17.65
CA TYR A 410 51.81 -23.57 -17.36
C TYR A 410 51.38 -23.82 -15.90
N GLU A 411 50.11 -24.15 -15.64
CA GLU A 411 49.57 -24.38 -14.30
C GLU A 411 49.83 -25.80 -13.80
N ASP A 412 50.24 -26.69 -14.71
CA ASP A 412 50.57 -28.08 -14.47
C ASP A 412 49.44 -28.85 -13.78
N ALA A 413 48.22 -28.65 -14.29
CA ALA A 413 47.00 -29.15 -13.70
C ALA A 413 45.92 -29.42 -14.74
N ALA A 414 44.97 -30.26 -14.32
CA ALA A 414 43.70 -30.47 -14.97
C ALA A 414 42.56 -29.99 -14.08
N TYR A 415 41.47 -29.58 -14.72
CA TYR A 415 40.26 -29.07 -14.10
C TYR A 415 39.05 -29.73 -14.73
N ILE A 416 38.02 -29.99 -13.92
CA ILE A 416 36.72 -30.46 -14.39
C ILE A 416 35.60 -29.64 -13.73
N ASP A 417 34.47 -29.53 -14.43
CA ASP A 417 33.32 -28.74 -13.99
C ASP A 417 32.00 -29.27 -14.59
N ASP A 418 30.87 -28.90 -13.98
CA ASP A 418 29.49 -29.30 -14.33
C ASP A 418 29.39 -30.77 -14.75
N ILE A 419 29.56 -31.68 -13.80
CA ILE A 419 29.45 -33.12 -14.05
C ILE A 419 27.98 -33.50 -14.06
N GLU A 420 27.52 -34.09 -15.16
CA GLU A 420 26.15 -34.54 -15.36
C GLU A 420 26.16 -36.01 -15.78
N VAL A 421 25.37 -36.86 -15.12
CA VAL A 421 25.20 -38.28 -15.47
C VAL A 421 23.72 -38.64 -15.41
N GLY A 422 23.14 -39.04 -16.53
CA GLY A 422 21.73 -39.42 -16.55
C GLY A 422 21.04 -39.16 -17.89
N LEU A 423 19.71 -39.04 -17.84
CA LEU A 423 18.88 -38.88 -19.03
C LEU A 423 19.12 -37.54 -19.74
N GLU A 424 18.93 -37.55 -21.07
CA GLU A 424 18.97 -36.35 -21.93
C GLU A 424 17.65 -35.57 -21.92
#